data_AF-A0A0J7K104-F1
#
_entry.id   AF-A0A0J7K104-F1
#
_cell.length_a   1.000
_cell.length_b   1.000
_cell.length_c   1.000
_cell.angle_alpha   90.00
_cell.angle_beta   90.00
_cell.angle_gamma   90.00
#
_symmetry.space_group_name_H-M   'P 1'
#
loop_
_entity.id
_entity.type
_entity.pdbx_description
1 polymer ?
#
loop_
_entity_poly.entity_id
_entity_poly.type
_entity_poly.pdbx_seq_one_letter_code
_entity_poly.pdbx_strand_id
1 'polypeptide(L)'
;MVVTLAFLVKLLNQLWNRSKFRRLYETMENHWNIFTNDIEVRIMKNYSGISQKFTVSYSRPMLLDIVLPLNESRPRHFAVYAEYGIDQNKYFVVIFLYTTIMITVGMTIMVAADTMHIACTAHACSLFQVIGQQIENVISNVHEIDKTGYHANAEYELLNEKLIYRKYIVCLKKHQLALE
;
A
#
# COMPACT_ATOMS: atom_id res chain seq x y z
N MET A 1 13.93 -8.71 -22.86
CA MET A 1 13.93 -9.93 -22.02
C MET A 1 13.79 -9.66 -20.53
N VAL A 2 14.59 -8.79 -19.90
CA VAL A 2 14.50 -8.55 -18.44
C VAL A 2 13.13 -7.95 -18.02
N VAL A 3 12.66 -6.92 -18.73
CA VAL A 3 11.36 -6.28 -18.44
C VAL A 3 10.18 -7.25 -18.62
N THR A 4 10.20 -8.04 -19.69
CA THR A 4 9.17 -9.04 -19.98
C THR A 4 9.17 -10.18 -18.97
N LEU A 5 10.35 -10.60 -18.48
CA LEU A 5 10.48 -11.61 -17.43
C LEU A 5 9.96 -11.09 -16.09
N ALA A 6 10.32 -9.86 -15.71
CA ALA A 6 9.82 -9.22 -14.49
C ALA A 6 8.28 -9.09 -14.50
N PHE A 7 7.71 -8.75 -15.67
CA PHE A 7 6.26 -8.71 -15.87
C PHE A 7 5.62 -10.09 -15.63
N LEU A 8 6.15 -11.15 -16.26
CA LEU A 8 5.61 -12.51 -16.10
C LEU A 8 5.69 -12.98 -14.65
N VAL A 9 6.80 -12.72 -13.96
CA VAL A 9 6.95 -13.06 -12.54
C VAL A 9 5.90 -12.34 -11.69
N LYS A 10 5.70 -11.03 -11.89
CA LYS A 10 4.68 -10.27 -11.16
C LYS A 10 3.26 -10.78 -11.45
N LEU A 11 2.93 -11.04 -12.71
CA LEU A 11 1.63 -11.55 -13.12
C LEU A 11 1.35 -12.93 -12.50
N LEU A 12 2.31 -13.85 -12.58
CA LEU A 12 2.20 -15.18 -11.98
C LEU A 12 2.07 -15.07 -10.45
N ASN A 13 2.82 -14.18 -9.81
CA ASN A 13 2.71 -13.94 -8.37
C ASN A 13 1.31 -13.45 -7.98
N GLN A 14 0.73 -12.52 -8.75
CA GLN A 14 -0.63 -12.01 -8.53
C GLN A 14 -1.68 -13.11 -8.68
N LEU A 15 -1.56 -13.93 -9.72
CA LEU A 15 -2.48 -15.05 -9.97
C LEU A 15 -2.37 -16.12 -8.88
N TRP A 16 -1.14 -16.51 -8.52
CA TRP A 16 -0.86 -17.54 -7.53
C TRP A 16 -1.32 -17.12 -6.12
N ASN A 17 -1.05 -15.88 -5.73
CA ASN A 17 -1.38 -15.37 -4.40
C ASN A 17 -2.72 -14.61 -4.32
N ARG A 18 -3.59 -14.75 -5.32
CA ARG A 18 -4.88 -14.04 -5.39
C ARG A 18 -5.72 -14.19 -4.13
N SER A 19 -5.81 -15.40 -3.56
CA SER A 19 -6.55 -15.65 -2.32
C SER A 19 -5.96 -14.92 -1.11
N LYS A 20 -4.62 -14.82 -1.04
CA LYS A 20 -3.92 -14.09 0.02
C LYS A 20 -4.13 -12.59 -0.11
N PHE A 21 -4.08 -12.04 -1.32
CA PHE A 21 -4.39 -10.63 -1.54
C PHE A 21 -5.84 -10.31 -1.18
N ARG A 22 -6.79 -11.18 -1.53
CA ARG A 22 -8.18 -11.00 -1.11
C ARG A 22 -8.31 -10.94 0.41
N ARG A 23 -7.70 -11.89 1.11
CA ARG A 23 -7.67 -11.88 2.58
C ARG A 23 -7.01 -10.63 3.14
N LEU A 24 -5.91 -10.16 2.55
CA LEU A 24 -5.23 -8.93 2.95
C LEU A 24 -6.16 -7.72 2.85
N TYR A 25 -6.94 -7.60 1.78
CA TYR A 25 -7.90 -6.51 1.62
C TYR A 25 -9.05 -6.59 2.65
N GLU A 26 -9.60 -7.78 2.87
CA GLU A 26 -10.62 -8.01 3.91
C GLU A 26 -10.07 -7.62 5.30
N THR A 27 -8.83 -8.00 5.61
CA THR A 27 -8.14 -7.61 6.85
C THR A 27 -7.93 -6.08 6.93
N MET A 28 -7.49 -5.45 5.85
CA MET A 28 -7.32 -3.99 5.79
C MET A 28 -8.64 -3.25 6.06
N GLU A 29 -9.74 -3.72 5.48
CA GLU A 29 -11.08 -3.19 5.73
C GLU A 29 -11.49 -3.36 7.19
N ASN A 30 -11.27 -4.53 7.78
CA ASN A 30 -11.53 -4.78 9.20
C ASN A 30 -10.70 -3.86 10.11
N HIS A 31 -9.46 -3.54 9.75
CA HIS A 31 -8.64 -2.59 10.51
C HIS A 31 -9.29 -1.20 10.57
N TRP A 32 -9.93 -0.72 9.51
CA TRP A 32 -10.66 0.55 9.56
C TRP A 32 -11.83 0.55 10.56
N ASN A 33 -12.44 -0.60 10.80
CA ASN A 33 -13.52 -0.75 11.78
C ASN A 33 -13.01 -0.86 13.24
N ILE A 34 -11.74 -1.27 13.42
CA ILE A 34 -11.12 -1.48 14.74
C ILE A 34 -10.38 -0.22 15.22
N PHE A 35 -9.77 0.51 14.29
CA PHE A 35 -8.98 1.71 14.56
C PHE A 35 -9.82 2.97 14.33
N THR A 36 -10.69 3.27 15.30
CA THR A 36 -11.75 4.30 15.17
C THR A 36 -11.46 5.62 15.87
N ASN A 37 -10.40 5.71 16.69
CA ASN A 37 -10.06 6.96 17.37
C ASN A 37 -9.55 7.99 16.35
N ASP A 38 -9.94 9.26 16.53
CA ASP A 38 -9.60 10.38 15.63
C ASP A 38 -8.11 10.47 15.29
N ILE A 39 -7.23 10.22 16.28
CA ILE A 39 -5.77 10.24 16.06
C ILE A 39 -5.34 9.05 15.19
N GLU A 40 -5.90 7.86 15.46
CA GLU A 40 -5.60 6.63 14.72
C GLU A 40 -6.02 6.79 13.25
N VAL A 41 -7.26 7.22 13.02
CA VAL A 41 -7.83 7.47 11.70
C VAL A 41 -7.03 8.54 10.95
N ARG A 42 -6.58 9.59 11.63
CA ARG A 42 -5.75 10.64 11.01
C ARG A 42 -4.43 10.09 10.49
N ILE A 43 -3.75 9.26 11.28
CA ILE A 43 -2.47 8.65 10.89
C ILE A 43 -2.67 7.69 9.71
N MET A 44 -3.67 6.81 9.79
CA MET A 44 -3.99 5.89 8.70
C MET A 44 -4.34 6.63 7.41
N LYS A 45 -5.13 7.71 7.48
CA LYS A 45 -5.44 8.57 6.33
C LYS A 45 -4.21 9.28 5.76
N ASN A 46 -3.28 9.72 6.61
CA ASN A 46 -2.04 10.34 6.14
C ASN A 46 -1.20 9.37 5.31
N TYR A 47 -1.04 8.13 5.77
CA TYR A 47 -0.31 7.09 5.02
C TYR A 47 -1.03 6.69 3.73
N SER A 48 -2.36 6.60 3.76
CA SER A 48 -3.17 6.40 2.56
C SER A 48 -2.98 7.54 1.54
N GLY A 49 -2.92 8.80 2.00
CA GLY A 49 -2.62 9.95 1.14
C GLY A 49 -1.21 9.90 0.54
N ILE A 50 -0.22 9.43 1.30
CA ILE A 50 1.15 9.24 0.80
C ILE A 50 1.19 8.16 -0.29
N SER A 51 0.55 7.01 -0.06
CA SER A 51 0.51 5.93 -1.06
C SER A 51 -0.27 6.32 -2.32
N GLN A 52 -1.33 7.11 -2.19
CA GLN A 52 -2.05 7.67 -3.33
C GLN A 52 -1.19 8.64 -4.15
N LYS A 53 -0.47 9.57 -3.49
CA LYS A 53 0.46 10.49 -4.17
C LYS A 53 1.57 9.72 -4.89
N PHE A 54 2.08 8.65 -4.28
CA PHE A 54 3.05 7.78 -4.92
C PHE A 54 2.45 7.11 -6.17
N THR A 55 1.25 6.56 -6.07
CA THR A 55 0.51 5.94 -7.19
C THR A 55 0.36 6.89 -8.36
N VAL A 56 -0.10 8.12 -8.10
CA VAL A 56 -0.24 9.17 -9.14
C VAL A 56 1.11 9.54 -9.75
N SER A 57 2.15 9.65 -8.92
CA SER A 57 3.48 9.97 -9.42
C SER A 57 4.08 8.86 -10.28
N TYR A 58 3.84 7.61 -9.90
CA TYR A 58 4.33 6.43 -10.58
C TYR A 58 3.59 6.17 -11.91
N SER A 59 2.28 6.44 -11.97
CA SER A 59 1.47 6.26 -13.19
C SER A 59 1.57 7.41 -14.20
N ARG A 60 2.05 8.59 -13.79
CA ARG A 60 2.09 9.81 -14.62
C ARG A 60 2.86 9.65 -15.95
N PRO A 61 4.08 9.09 -15.98
CA PRO A 61 4.83 8.93 -17.23
C PRO A 61 4.07 8.08 -18.26
N MET A 62 3.44 7.00 -17.80
CA MET A 62 2.64 6.12 -18.65
C MET A 62 1.41 6.84 -19.24
N LEU A 63 0.73 7.67 -18.46
CA LEU A 63 -0.41 8.44 -18.94
C LEU A 63 0.01 9.51 -19.96
N LEU A 64 1.16 10.17 -19.74
CA LEU A 64 1.70 11.17 -20.65
C LEU A 64 2.08 10.55 -21.99
N ASP A 65 2.69 9.36 -22.00
CA ASP A 65 3.05 8.67 -23.24
C ASP A 65 1.83 8.26 -24.10
N ILE A 66 0.66 8.04 -23.47
CA ILE A 66 -0.59 7.69 -24.16
C ILE A 66 -1.33 8.94 -24.64
N VAL A 67 -1.48 9.94 -23.78
CA VAL A 67 -2.31 11.13 -24.03
C VAL A 67 -1.58 12.17 -24.87
N LEU A 68 -0.28 12.35 -24.63
CA LEU A 68 0.55 13.34 -25.30
C LEU A 68 1.86 12.68 -25.76
N PRO A 69 1.79 11.79 -26.76
CA PRO A 69 2.99 11.20 -27.32
C PRO A 69 3.88 12.33 -27.87
N LEU A 70 5.19 12.23 -27.62
CA LEU A 70 6.19 13.15 -28.18
C LEU A 70 5.97 13.25 -29.70
N ASN A 71 5.59 14.44 -30.17
CA ASN A 71 5.13 14.74 -31.54
C ASN A 71 6.25 14.70 -32.61
N GLU A 72 7.30 13.94 -32.35
CA GLU A 72 8.36 13.73 -33.33
C GLU A 72 8.03 12.56 -34.25
N SER A 73 8.41 12.69 -35.52
CA SER A 73 8.29 11.63 -36.52
C SER A 73 9.06 10.39 -36.06
N ARG A 74 8.37 9.45 -35.39
CA ARG A 74 8.98 8.19 -34.97
C ARG A 74 9.20 7.30 -36.20
N PRO A 75 10.42 6.77 -36.40
CA PRO A 75 10.65 5.78 -37.44
C PRO A 75 9.75 4.56 -37.22
N ARG A 76 9.29 3.94 -38.32
CA ARG A 76 8.41 2.75 -38.31
C ARG A 76 9.16 1.54 -37.74
N HIS A 77 9.24 1.48 -36.42
CA HIS A 77 9.79 0.34 -35.68
C HIS A 77 8.77 -0.13 -34.66
N PHE A 78 8.59 -1.45 -34.54
CA PHE A 78 7.77 -2.02 -33.49
C PHE A 78 8.45 -1.82 -32.14
N ALA A 79 7.68 -1.46 -31.11
CA ALA A 79 8.18 -1.31 -29.74
C ALA A 79 8.72 -2.62 -29.16
N VAL A 80 8.28 -3.77 -29.69
CA VAL A 80 8.77 -5.10 -29.36
C VAL A 80 9.19 -5.78 -30.66
N TYR A 81 10.47 -6.16 -30.74
CA TYR A 81 10.96 -6.97 -31.85
C TYR A 81 10.42 -8.39 -31.70
N ALA A 82 9.55 -8.80 -32.63
CA ALA A 82 9.01 -10.15 -32.70
C ALA A 82 8.86 -10.57 -34.17
N GLU A 83 9.20 -11.81 -34.47
CA GLU A 83 8.95 -12.42 -35.77
C GLU A 83 7.48 -12.86 -35.83
N TYR A 84 6.63 -12.06 -36.46
CA TYR A 84 5.19 -12.33 -36.55
C TYR A 84 4.84 -13.37 -37.65
N GLY A 85 5.82 -13.88 -38.40
CA GLY A 85 5.59 -14.83 -39.50
C GLY A 85 4.76 -14.30 -40.68
N ILE A 86 4.49 -12.99 -40.70
CA ILE A 86 3.70 -12.28 -41.73
C ILE A 86 4.47 -11.05 -42.22
N ASP A 87 4.14 -10.57 -43.42
CA ASP A 87 4.73 -9.35 -43.98
C ASP A 87 4.42 -8.14 -43.08
N GLN A 88 5.44 -7.72 -42.33
CA GLN A 88 5.36 -6.62 -41.37
C GLN A 88 5.06 -5.28 -42.04
N ASN A 89 5.45 -5.08 -43.31
CA ASN A 89 5.19 -3.84 -44.03
C ASN A 89 3.72 -3.78 -44.48
N LYS A 90 3.15 -4.91 -44.92
CA LYS A 90 1.75 -5.01 -45.32
C LYS A 90 0.79 -4.89 -44.13
N TYR A 91 1.13 -5.46 -42.98
CA TYR A 91 0.27 -5.50 -41.80
C TYR A 91 0.68 -4.53 -40.68
N PHE A 92 1.53 -3.54 -40.99
CA PHE A 92 2.14 -2.63 -40.01
C PHE A 92 1.12 -2.04 -39.02
N VAL A 93 0.01 -1.48 -39.52
CA VAL A 93 -0.99 -0.81 -38.67
C VAL A 93 -1.65 -1.79 -37.69
N VAL A 94 -2.00 -2.99 -38.15
CA VAL A 94 -2.64 -4.02 -37.31
C VAL A 94 -1.67 -4.50 -36.22
N ILE A 95 -0.42 -4.79 -36.59
CA ILE A 95 0.61 -5.22 -35.64
C ILE A 95 0.92 -4.10 -34.65
N PHE A 96 1.01 -2.86 -35.11
CA PHE A 96 1.25 -1.69 -34.27
C PHE A 96 0.13 -1.47 -33.24
N LEU A 97 -1.14 -1.53 -33.67
CA LEU A 97 -2.28 -1.43 -32.76
C LEU A 97 -2.31 -2.56 -31.74
N TYR A 98 -2.15 -3.81 -32.20
CA TYR A 98 -2.12 -4.97 -31.32
C TYR A 98 -1.01 -4.87 -30.26
N THR A 99 0.21 -4.56 -30.68
CA THR A 99 1.35 -4.41 -29.76
C THR A 99 1.16 -3.27 -28.78
N THR A 100 0.58 -2.15 -29.22
CA THR A 100 0.28 -1.01 -28.35
C THR A 100 -0.75 -1.37 -27.28
N ILE A 101 -1.82 -2.09 -27.64
CA ILE A 101 -2.82 -2.59 -26.69
C ILE A 101 -2.18 -3.56 -25.69
N MET A 102 -1.37 -4.50 -26.15
CA MET A 102 -0.71 -5.47 -25.26
C MET A 102 0.26 -4.78 -24.28
N ILE A 103 1.04 -3.80 -24.75
CA ILE A 103 1.96 -3.03 -23.91
C ILE A 103 1.18 -2.21 -22.89
N THR A 104 0.14 -1.48 -23.30
CA THR A 104 -0.66 -0.65 -22.39
C THR A 104 -1.32 -1.50 -21.31
N VAL A 105 -1.98 -2.60 -21.66
CA VAL A 105 -2.58 -3.52 -20.70
C VAL A 105 -1.51 -4.10 -19.75
N GLY A 106 -0.38 -4.55 -20.29
CA GLY A 106 0.71 -5.11 -19.46
C GLY A 106 1.27 -4.10 -18.46
N MET A 107 1.51 -2.86 -18.91
CA MET A 107 1.99 -1.78 -18.06
C MET A 107 0.95 -1.40 -16.99
N THR A 108 -0.33 -1.37 -17.32
CA THR A 108 -1.40 -1.09 -16.34
C THR A 108 -1.43 -2.15 -15.24
N ILE A 109 -1.32 -3.43 -15.60
CA ILE A 109 -1.28 -4.53 -14.61
C ILE A 109 -0.05 -4.40 -13.70
N MET A 110 1.11 -4.05 -14.27
CA MET A 110 2.35 -3.88 -13.50
C MET A 110 2.25 -2.72 -12.51
N VAL A 111 1.78 -1.56 -13.00
CA VAL A 111 1.55 -0.37 -12.16
C VAL A 111 0.54 -0.68 -11.05
N ALA A 112 -0.55 -1.37 -11.36
CA ALA A 112 -1.56 -1.77 -10.37
C ALA A 112 -0.96 -2.69 -9.30
N ALA A 113 -0.16 -3.69 -9.69
CA ALA A 113 0.48 -4.59 -8.74
C ALA A 113 1.45 -3.84 -7.81
N ASP A 114 2.30 -2.97 -8.36
CA ASP A 114 3.29 -2.21 -7.58
C ASP A 114 2.62 -1.25 -6.60
N THR A 115 1.61 -0.53 -7.08
CA THR A 115 0.87 0.43 -6.25
C THR A 115 0.04 -0.25 -5.18
N MET A 116 -0.53 -1.43 -5.45
CA MET A 116 -1.15 -2.29 -4.44
C MET A 116 -0.15 -2.66 -3.32
N HIS A 117 1.05 -3.14 -3.67
CA HIS A 117 2.07 -3.50 -2.68
C HIS A 117 2.48 -2.31 -1.80
N ILE A 118 2.58 -1.12 -2.40
CA ILE A 118 2.90 0.12 -1.69
C ILE A 118 1.75 0.52 -0.76
N ALA A 119 0.50 0.42 -1.22
CA ALA A 119 -0.66 0.73 -0.39
C ALA A 119 -0.76 -0.22 0.82
N CYS A 120 -0.54 -1.52 0.61
CA CYS A 120 -0.54 -2.51 1.68
C CYS A 120 0.58 -2.25 2.69
N THR A 121 1.79 -1.97 2.21
CA THR A 121 2.93 -1.62 3.07
C THR A 121 2.66 -0.34 3.86
N ALA A 122 2.14 0.70 3.21
CA ALA A 122 1.79 1.96 3.87
C ALA A 122 0.71 1.76 4.94
N HIS A 123 -0.30 0.93 4.68
CA HIS A 123 -1.31 0.57 5.68
C HIS A 123 -0.68 -0.12 6.89
N ALA A 124 0.14 -1.16 6.67
CA ALA A 124 0.84 -1.86 7.75
C ALA A 124 1.72 -0.90 8.58
N CYS A 125 2.51 -0.05 7.93
CA CYS A 125 3.32 0.95 8.61
C CYS A 125 2.46 1.91 9.47
N SER A 126 1.29 2.32 8.97
CA SER A 126 0.40 3.21 9.72
C SER A 126 -0.14 2.56 11.00
N LEU A 127 -0.45 1.26 10.96
CA LEU A 127 -0.90 0.51 12.14
C LEU A 127 0.21 0.45 13.18
N PHE A 128 1.43 0.11 12.77
CA PHE A 128 2.57 0.07 13.68
C PHE A 128 2.88 1.44 14.29
N GLN A 129 2.74 2.52 13.52
CA GLN A 129 2.90 3.86 14.07
C GLN A 129 1.82 4.19 15.10
N VAL A 130 0.56 3.86 14.82
CA VAL A 130 -0.55 4.07 15.75
C VAL A 130 -0.32 3.31 17.06
N ILE A 131 0.05 2.03 16.96
CA ILE A 131 0.34 1.18 18.12
C ILE A 131 1.53 1.74 18.90
N GLY A 132 2.62 2.12 18.20
CA GLY A 132 3.80 2.71 18.82
C GLY A 132 3.47 3.96 19.65
N GLN A 133 2.68 4.88 19.10
CA GLN A 133 2.23 6.08 19.83
C GLN A 133 1.35 5.74 21.04
N GLN A 134 0.53 4.70 20.97
CA GLN A 134 -0.27 4.26 22.12
C GLN A 134 0.61 3.71 23.24
N ILE A 135 1.62 2.91 22.90
CA ILE A 135 2.57 2.37 23.88
C ILE A 135 3.33 3.52 24.55
N GLU A 136 3.85 4.45 23.74
CA GLU A 136 4.57 5.63 24.24
C GLU A 136 3.70 6.46 25.20
N ASN A 137 2.45 6.75 24.82
CA ASN A 137 1.51 7.46 25.68
C ASN A 137 1.23 6.71 26.98
N VAL A 138 1.09 5.38 26.96
CA VAL A 138 0.87 4.59 28.18
C VAL A 138 2.08 4.68 29.10
N ILE A 139 3.30 4.56 28.57
CA ILE A 139 4.55 4.67 29.34
C ILE A 139 4.71 6.06 29.95
N SER A 140 4.43 7.13 29.18
CA SER A 140 4.49 8.50 29.69
C SER A 140 3.50 8.74 30.84
N ASN A 141 2.26 8.24 30.72
CA ASN A 141 1.27 8.35 31.81
C ASN A 141 1.72 7.62 33.08
N VAL A 142 2.32 6.43 32.96
CA VAL A 142 2.88 5.70 34.12
C VAL A 142 3.96 6.53 34.81
N HIS A 143 4.85 7.15 34.04
CA HIS A 143 5.93 7.97 34.59
C HIS A 143 5.43 9.25 35.28
N GLU A 144 4.34 9.86 34.79
CA GLU A 144 3.72 11.01 35.44
C GLU A 144 3.04 10.65 36.78
N ILE A 145 2.43 9.46 36.86
CA ILE A 145 1.80 8.96 38.09
C ILE A 145 2.87 8.68 39.15
N ASP A 146 3.96 8.02 38.78
CA ASP A 146 5.09 7.75 39.68
C ASP A 146 5.66 9.04 40.30
N LYS A 147 5.68 10.14 39.52
CA LYS A 147 6.07 11.48 40.02
C LYS A 147 5.04 12.13 40.94
N THR A 148 3.75 11.89 40.72
CA THR A 148 2.64 12.55 41.45
C THR A 148 2.09 11.73 42.62
N GLY A 149 2.46 10.45 42.72
CA GLY A 149 2.04 9.51 43.77
C GLY A 149 2.40 9.92 45.20
N TYR A 150 3.32 10.86 45.39
CA TYR A 150 3.62 11.43 46.71
C TYR A 150 2.45 12.22 47.34
N HIS A 151 1.38 12.52 46.58
CA HIS A 151 0.27 13.37 47.04
C HIS A 151 -1.15 12.81 46.81
N ALA A 152 -1.32 11.63 46.21
CA ALA A 152 -2.63 11.07 45.85
C ALA A 152 -3.16 10.06 46.89
N ASN A 153 -4.48 9.86 46.95
CA ASN A 153 -5.07 8.81 47.79
C ASN A 153 -4.94 7.42 47.10
N ALA A 154 -4.87 6.36 47.91
CA ALA A 154 -4.63 5.00 47.43
C ALA A 154 -5.72 4.47 46.46
N GLU A 155 -6.96 4.97 46.58
CA GLU A 155 -8.07 4.59 45.69
C GLU A 155 -7.91 5.19 44.28
N TYR A 156 -7.44 6.43 44.17
CA TYR A 156 -7.15 7.09 42.89
C TYR A 156 -5.99 6.42 42.16
N GLU A 157 -4.94 6.05 42.88
CA GLU A 157 -3.77 5.37 42.33
C GLU A 157 -4.15 4.00 41.75
N LEU A 158 -4.92 3.19 42.49
CA LEU A 158 -5.43 1.89 42.05
C LEU A 158 -6.34 2.01 40.81
N LEU A 159 -7.20 3.03 40.76
CA LEU A 159 -8.08 3.26 39.61
C LEU A 159 -7.26 3.59 38.34
N ASN A 160 -6.23 4.41 38.49
CA ASN A 160 -5.39 4.84 37.37
C ASN A 160 -4.50 3.69 36.87
N GLU A 161 -3.93 2.91 37.78
CA GLU A 161 -3.20 1.68 37.48
C GLU A 161 -4.06 0.70 36.69
N LYS A 162 -5.31 0.44 37.14
CA LYS A 162 -6.26 -0.41 36.41
C LYS A 162 -6.58 0.12 35.01
N LEU A 163 -6.67 1.44 34.85
CA LEU A 163 -6.93 2.09 33.56
C LEU A 163 -5.73 1.98 32.61
N ILE A 164 -4.51 2.09 33.13
CA ILE A 164 -3.26 1.85 32.40
C ILE A 164 -3.18 0.42 31.91
N TYR A 165 -3.40 -0.57 32.78
CA TYR A 165 -3.38 -1.97 32.39
C TYR A 165 -4.41 -2.27 31.30
N ARG A 166 -5.62 -1.69 31.41
CA ARG A 166 -6.64 -1.82 30.35
C ARG A 166 -6.16 -1.24 29.02
N LYS A 167 -5.59 -0.03 29.01
CA LYS A 167 -5.04 0.59 27.80
C LYS A 167 -3.91 -0.25 27.20
N TYR A 168 -3.02 -0.77 28.04
CA TYR A 168 -1.91 -1.62 27.61
C TYR A 168 -2.41 -2.94 26.97
N ILE A 169 -3.38 -3.61 27.58
CA ILE A 169 -4.00 -4.83 27.03
C ILE A 169 -4.68 -4.55 25.69
N VAL A 170 -5.40 -3.42 25.55
CA VAL A 170 -6.00 -3.02 24.27
C VAL A 170 -4.93 -2.82 23.21
N CYS A 171 -3.82 -2.16 23.57
CA CYS A 171 -2.71 -1.93 22.67
C CYS A 171 -2.07 -3.25 22.19
N LEU A 172 -1.83 -4.19 23.10
CA LEU A 172 -1.32 -5.52 22.76
C LEU A 172 -2.26 -6.29 21.84
N LYS A 173 -3.57 -6.23 22.08
CA LYS A 173 -4.57 -6.84 21.19
C LYS A 173 -4.54 -6.22 19.78
N LYS A 174 -4.44 -4.90 19.68
CA LYS A 174 -4.31 -4.21 18.39
C LYS A 174 -2.99 -4.57 17.69
N HIS A 175 -1.91 -4.74 18.44
CA HIS A 175 -0.63 -5.18 17.90
C HIS A 175 -0.68 -6.60 17.33
N GLN A 176 -1.28 -7.53 18.06
CA GLN A 176 -1.51 -8.89 17.57
C GLN A 176 -2.35 -8.88 16.29
N LEU A 177 -3.42 -8.08 16.26
CA LEU A 177 -4.28 -7.94 15.08
C LEU A 177 -3.54 -7.34 13.88
N ALA A 178 -2.61 -6.41 14.10
CA ALA A 178 -1.79 -5.85 13.02
C ALA A 178 -0.78 -6.84 12.42
N LEU A 179 -0.53 -7.99 13.08
CA LEU A 179 0.39 -9.04 12.61
C LEU A 179 -0.31 -10.19 11.85
N GLU A 180 -1.65 -10.26 11.91
CA GLU A 180 -2.47 -11.28 11.22
C GLU A 180 -2.67 -10.97 9.72
#